data_AF-A0A2T4VUZ4-F1
#
_entry.id   AF-A0A2T4VUZ4-F1
#
_cell.length_a   1.000
_cell.length_b   1.000
_cell.length_c   1.000
_cell.angle_alpha   90.00
_cell.angle_beta   90.00
_cell.angle_gamma   90.00
#
_symmetry.space_group_name_H-M   'P 1'
#
loop_
_entity.id
_entity.type
_entity.pdbx_description
1 polymer ?
#
loop_
_entity_poly.entity_id
_entity_poly.type
_entity_poly.pdbx_seq_one_letter_code
_entity_poly.pdbx_strand_id
1 'polypeptide(L)'
;MLKGNPERAFSGVFDLTLPHESRTARKARVELRLDGGEPIATELRIIPRKVPEGLEASFNVLLTSCFHWEEDKRGIAGMIVDDIRKTYQPDLVLAAGDQVYLDLPTLRNFPDDLSSLAEKFEQDYVRNWSDESAYARVLSAGPLSCVPDDHDYWNNYPMRTPHLQNTWTRGGRDRWELAARRMCEAFQHYDSTPLGTPIQFDVEPLSFFIVDTRSFRTPDLTRMMTAATLQALSAWVSHCAHHGRIGIFSTGQSLLMEKPSLFGRNMEDAELPNYADFGVLMKELERLMQDAGDLLVLTGDVHWGRVTRLVPTDSILHGRQAYEVISSPSSLVATLGTDQLAMLRQRFTGKPWARHPEGRQAPSVFSAPGMQNRFQAHTEHLQHGNQVCLLSFQRRGHNVEVTPRYFPLELGAAPVSVKPFLLRHGA
;
A
#
# COMPACT_ATOMS: atom_id res chain seq x y z
N MET A 1 2.68 -36.69 6.85
CA MET A 1 1.30 -37.15 7.07
C MET A 1 0.50 -35.97 7.62
N LEU A 2 -0.31 -35.34 6.78
CA LEU A 2 -1.47 -34.56 7.21
C LEU A 2 -2.65 -35.21 6.47
N LYS A 3 -3.40 -36.06 7.19
CA LYS A 3 -4.62 -36.71 6.69
C LYS A 3 -5.79 -35.87 7.14
N GLY A 4 -6.36 -35.13 6.20
CA GLY A 4 -7.56 -34.32 6.30
C GLY A 4 -7.51 -33.33 5.15
N ASN A 5 -8.59 -33.21 4.36
CA ASN A 5 -8.70 -32.07 3.45
C ASN A 5 -8.71 -30.82 4.35
N PRO A 6 -7.77 -29.88 4.19
CA PRO A 6 -7.86 -28.63 4.94
C PRO A 6 -9.18 -27.94 4.61
N GLU A 7 -9.78 -27.29 5.61
CA GLU A 7 -10.93 -26.42 5.38
C GLU A 7 -10.52 -25.38 4.33
N ARG A 8 -11.27 -25.35 3.23
CA ARG A 8 -11.06 -24.39 2.13
C ARG A 8 -11.70 -23.07 2.50
N ALA A 9 -11.04 -21.97 2.14
CA ALA A 9 -11.62 -20.65 2.20
C ALA A 9 -12.56 -20.44 1.00
N PHE A 10 -13.73 -19.89 1.29
CA PHE A 10 -14.66 -19.40 0.28
C PHE A 10 -14.79 -17.90 0.49
N SER A 11 -14.56 -17.11 -0.55
CA SER A 11 -14.77 -15.67 -0.54
C SER A 11 -15.92 -15.28 -1.46
N GLY A 12 -16.52 -14.14 -1.16
CA GLY A 12 -17.58 -13.53 -1.96
C GLY A 12 -17.63 -12.04 -1.70
N VAL A 13 -17.98 -11.27 -2.73
CA VAL A 13 -18.15 -9.82 -2.65
C VAL A 13 -19.63 -9.50 -2.55
N PHE A 14 -20.00 -8.66 -1.58
CA PHE A 14 -21.36 -8.19 -1.35
C PHE A 14 -21.39 -6.67 -1.42
N ASP A 15 -22.07 -6.12 -2.44
CA ASP A 15 -22.29 -4.69 -2.56
C ASP A 15 -23.54 -4.27 -1.79
N LEU A 16 -23.32 -3.56 -0.68
CA LEU A 16 -24.38 -3.14 0.23
C LEU A 16 -24.66 -1.64 0.07
N THR A 17 -25.88 -1.30 -0.35
CA THR A 17 -26.33 0.09 -0.40
C THR A 17 -27.05 0.46 0.89
N LEU A 18 -26.50 1.42 1.63
CA LEU A 18 -27.13 1.92 2.85
C LEU A 18 -28.38 2.78 2.52
N PRO A 19 -29.48 2.64 3.30
CA PRO A 19 -30.65 3.48 3.18
C PRO A 19 -30.29 4.97 3.28
N HIS A 20 -31.10 5.84 2.66
CA HIS A 20 -30.82 7.28 2.60
C HIS A 20 -30.64 7.90 4.00
N GLU A 21 -31.47 7.49 4.96
CA GLU A 21 -31.43 7.92 6.36
C GLU A 21 -30.18 7.48 7.14
N SER A 22 -29.49 6.43 6.68
CA SER A 22 -28.25 5.91 7.29
C SER A 22 -26.98 6.48 6.65
N ARG A 23 -27.10 7.41 5.68
CA ARG A 23 -25.94 7.97 4.96
C ARG A 23 -25.01 8.83 5.80
N THR A 24 -25.45 9.25 6.98
CA THR A 24 -24.64 9.97 7.98
C THR A 24 -24.08 9.04 9.06
N ALA A 25 -24.47 7.76 9.06
CA ALA A 25 -23.98 6.80 10.03
C ALA A 25 -22.48 6.56 9.85
N ARG A 26 -21.78 6.35 10.96
CA ARG A 26 -20.37 5.94 10.97
C ARG A 26 -20.20 4.43 11.00
N LYS A 27 -21.28 3.73 11.30
CA LYS A 27 -21.35 2.28 11.50
C LYS A 27 -22.64 1.74 10.91
N ALA A 28 -22.59 0.55 10.35
CA ALA A 28 -23.75 -0.21 9.90
C ALA A 28 -23.64 -1.64 10.39
N ARG A 29 -24.73 -2.18 10.96
CA ARG A 29 -24.80 -3.60 11.28
C ARG A 29 -25.25 -4.36 10.04
N VAL A 30 -24.46 -5.35 9.64
CA VAL A 30 -24.77 -6.25 8.54
C VAL A 30 -25.01 -7.64 9.12
N GLU A 31 -26.08 -8.28 8.69
CA GLU A 31 -26.42 -9.65 9.06
C GLU A 31 -26.46 -10.50 7.79
N LEU A 32 -25.71 -11.59 7.78
CA LEU A 32 -25.71 -12.60 6.73
C LEU A 32 -26.42 -13.84 7.27
N ARG A 33 -27.34 -14.39 6.49
CA ARG A 33 -28.07 -15.61 6.83
C ARG A 33 -27.98 -16.59 5.67
N LEU A 34 -27.49 -17.79 5.97
CA LEU A 34 -27.57 -18.93 5.07
C LEU A 34 -28.88 -19.67 5.33
N ASP A 35 -29.49 -20.25 4.30
CA ASP A 35 -30.75 -20.98 4.45
C ASP A 35 -30.62 -22.11 5.49
N GLY A 36 -31.46 -22.06 6.52
CA GLY A 36 -31.44 -23.01 7.64
C GLY A 36 -30.30 -22.82 8.65
N GLY A 37 -29.44 -21.81 8.48
CA GLY A 37 -28.37 -21.47 9.41
C GLY A 37 -28.72 -20.29 10.34
N GLU A 38 -28.01 -20.22 11.46
CA GLU A 38 -28.07 -19.04 12.35
C GLU A 38 -27.46 -17.81 11.66
N PRO A 39 -28.04 -16.62 11.84
CA PRO A 39 -27.49 -15.40 11.29
C PRO A 39 -26.15 -15.04 11.92
N ILE A 40 -25.20 -14.61 11.09
CA ILE A 40 -23.94 -14.03 11.52
C ILE A 40 -24.04 -12.52 11.31
N ALA A 41 -23.86 -11.75 12.39
CA ALA A 41 -23.89 -10.30 12.33
C ALA A 41 -22.52 -9.70 12.63
N THR A 42 -22.18 -8.63 11.91
CA THR A 42 -20.98 -7.81 12.14
C THR A 42 -21.32 -6.33 12.04
N GLU A 43 -20.49 -5.49 12.64
CA GLU A 43 -20.58 -4.04 12.51
C GLU A 43 -19.50 -3.54 11.55
N LEU A 44 -19.93 -2.97 10.43
CA LEU A 44 -19.05 -2.31 9.47
C LEU A 44 -18.89 -0.85 9.84
N ARG A 45 -17.67 -0.33 9.71
CA ARG A 45 -17.41 1.12 9.75
C ARG A 45 -17.56 1.72 8.36
N ILE A 46 -18.02 2.96 8.30
CA ILE A 46 -18.28 3.67 7.05
C ILE A 46 -17.28 4.82 6.93
N ILE A 47 -16.60 4.90 5.77
CA ILE A 47 -15.71 6.01 5.45
C ILE A 47 -16.54 7.31 5.43
N PRO A 48 -16.13 8.36 6.15
CA PRO A 48 -16.85 9.63 6.13
C PRO A 48 -16.85 10.26 4.75
N ARG A 49 -17.90 11.03 4.45
CA ARG A 49 -18.02 11.78 3.18
C ARG A 49 -17.17 13.04 3.12
N LYS A 50 -16.69 13.53 4.26
CA LYS A 50 -15.89 14.75 4.35
C LYS A 50 -14.88 14.67 5.49
N VAL A 51 -13.76 15.35 5.30
CA VAL A 51 -12.80 15.63 6.37
C VAL A 51 -13.52 16.46 7.44
N PRO A 52 -13.47 16.07 8.73
CA PRO A 52 -14.11 16.81 9.80
C PRO A 52 -13.64 18.27 9.88
N GLU A 53 -14.58 19.13 10.28
CA GLU A 53 -14.33 20.52 10.65
C GLU A 53 -14.13 20.58 12.17
N GLY A 54 -13.14 21.34 12.63
CA GLY A 54 -12.84 21.51 14.06
C GLY A 54 -11.39 21.19 14.42
N LEU A 55 -10.99 21.51 15.65
CA LEU A 55 -9.61 21.31 16.14
C LEU A 55 -9.37 19.87 16.64
N GLU A 56 -10.41 19.22 17.15
CA GLU A 56 -10.30 17.92 17.85
C GLU A 56 -10.67 16.71 16.97
N ALA A 57 -11.21 16.94 15.77
CA ALA A 57 -11.67 15.87 14.89
C ALA A 57 -10.77 15.76 13.66
N SER A 58 -10.48 14.53 13.24
CA SER A 58 -9.69 14.23 12.05
C SER A 58 -10.31 13.07 11.27
N PHE A 59 -10.09 13.06 9.96
CA PHE A 59 -10.21 11.84 9.15
C PHE A 59 -8.87 11.12 9.23
N ASN A 60 -8.87 9.86 9.64
CA ASN A 60 -7.61 9.14 9.95
C ASN A 60 -7.37 8.00 8.96
N VAL A 61 -6.24 8.03 8.25
CA VAL A 61 -5.80 6.94 7.36
C VAL A 61 -4.61 6.23 7.99
N LEU A 62 -4.72 4.92 8.21
CA LEU A 62 -3.61 4.07 8.65
C LEU A 62 -2.92 3.48 7.42
N LEU A 63 -1.73 3.95 7.09
CA LEU A 63 -0.88 3.45 6.01
C LEU A 63 0.03 2.34 6.51
N THR A 64 0.08 1.23 5.78
CA THR A 64 0.80 0.00 6.15
C THR A 64 1.30 -0.73 4.90
N SER A 65 2.38 -1.49 4.98
CA SER A 65 2.89 -2.33 3.87
C SER A 65 3.92 -3.34 4.38
N CYS A 66 4.28 -4.34 3.58
CA CYS A 66 5.37 -5.30 3.85
C CYS A 66 5.21 -5.97 5.23
N PHE A 67 4.25 -6.90 5.32
CA PHE A 67 4.01 -7.71 6.52
C PHE A 67 4.41 -9.18 6.32
N HIS A 68 5.56 -9.55 6.87
CA HIS A 68 5.99 -10.94 6.96
C HIS A 68 5.63 -11.55 8.33
N TRP A 69 4.66 -12.47 8.33
CA TRP A 69 4.13 -13.10 9.55
C TRP A 69 5.18 -13.85 10.39
N GLU A 70 6.14 -14.54 9.77
CA GLU A 70 7.16 -15.31 10.50
C GLU A 70 7.98 -14.42 11.45
N GLU A 71 8.06 -13.12 11.16
CA GLU A 71 8.81 -12.12 11.93
C GLU A 71 7.92 -11.38 12.96
N ASP A 72 6.60 -11.61 12.95
CA ASP A 72 5.64 -11.09 13.93
C ASP A 72 4.75 -12.20 14.54
N LYS A 73 5.29 -13.39 14.81
CA LYS A 73 4.54 -14.49 15.44
C LYS A 73 3.93 -14.17 16.81
N ARG A 74 4.35 -13.08 17.43
CA ARG A 74 3.82 -12.59 18.71
C ARG A 74 2.63 -11.64 18.52
N GLY A 75 2.27 -11.30 17.28
CA GLY A 75 1.17 -10.39 16.96
C GLY A 75 1.39 -8.97 17.47
N ILE A 76 2.64 -8.49 17.51
CA ILE A 76 2.97 -7.16 18.04
C ILE A 76 2.35 -6.07 17.16
N ALA A 77 2.34 -6.27 15.84
CA ALA A 77 1.70 -5.32 14.92
C ALA A 77 0.22 -5.15 15.26
N GLY A 78 -0.49 -6.27 15.42
CA GLY A 78 -1.91 -6.29 15.80
C GLY A 78 -2.18 -5.64 17.16
N MET A 79 -1.38 -5.94 18.18
CA MET A 79 -1.52 -5.35 19.52
C MET A 79 -1.37 -3.82 19.51
N ILE A 80 -0.36 -3.30 18.80
CA ILE A 80 -0.11 -1.86 18.74
C ILE A 80 -1.20 -1.17 17.91
N VAL A 81 -1.62 -1.78 16.80
CA VAL A 81 -2.72 -1.22 15.99
C VAL A 81 -4.06 -1.25 16.75
N ASP A 82 -4.30 -2.22 17.62
CA ASP A 82 -5.45 -2.20 18.53
C ASP A 82 -5.44 -0.96 19.45
N ASP A 83 -4.28 -0.56 19.96
CA ASP A 83 -4.14 0.64 20.77
C ASP A 83 -4.31 1.93 19.94
N ILE A 84 -3.74 1.96 18.73
CA ILE A 84 -3.99 3.04 17.76
C ILE A 84 -5.49 3.16 17.48
N ARG A 85 -6.19 2.05 17.30
CA ARG A 85 -7.63 2.01 17.04
C ARG A 85 -8.44 2.60 18.19
N LYS A 86 -8.08 2.29 19.44
CA LYS A 86 -8.75 2.83 20.65
C LYS A 86 -8.57 4.35 20.76
N THR A 87 -7.39 4.87 20.40
CA THR A 87 -7.09 6.30 20.56
C THR A 87 -7.50 7.14 19.35
N TYR A 88 -7.25 6.67 18.13
CA TYR A 88 -7.36 7.47 16.91
C TYR A 88 -8.47 7.01 15.96
N GLN A 89 -9.02 5.81 16.16
CA GLN A 89 -10.12 5.26 15.35
C GLN A 89 -9.91 5.42 13.83
N PRO A 90 -8.89 4.78 13.21
CA PRO A 90 -8.61 4.92 11.77
C PRO A 90 -9.87 4.76 10.91
N ASP A 91 -10.24 5.76 10.12
CA ASP A 91 -11.40 5.74 9.23
C ASP A 91 -11.15 4.97 7.93
N LEU A 92 -9.88 4.71 7.61
CA LEU A 92 -9.41 3.91 6.49
C LEU A 92 -8.09 3.23 6.86
N VAL A 93 -7.93 1.97 6.50
CA VAL A 93 -6.62 1.30 6.42
C VAL A 93 -6.25 1.22 4.95
N LEU A 94 -5.04 1.65 4.63
CA LEU A 94 -4.48 1.61 3.28
C LEU A 94 -3.25 0.71 3.30
N ALA A 95 -3.36 -0.48 2.72
CA ALA A 95 -2.24 -1.41 2.59
C ALA A 95 -1.57 -1.29 1.21
N ALA A 96 -0.35 -0.78 1.20
CA ALA A 96 0.40 -0.45 -0.02
C ALA A 96 1.43 -1.54 -0.34
N GLY A 97 0.96 -2.75 -0.67
CA GLY A 97 1.82 -3.86 -1.08
C GLY A 97 2.23 -4.85 0.01
N ASP A 98 2.63 -6.04 -0.43
CA ASP A 98 3.31 -7.10 0.32
C ASP A 98 2.60 -7.53 1.60
N GLN A 99 1.33 -7.91 1.46
CA GLN A 99 0.55 -8.32 2.63
C GLN A 99 0.75 -9.78 3.02
N VAL A 100 1.37 -10.61 2.18
CA VAL A 100 1.40 -12.07 2.38
C VAL A 100 2.74 -12.77 2.15
N TYR A 101 3.62 -12.27 1.28
CA TYR A 101 4.90 -12.91 0.91
C TYR A 101 4.78 -14.36 0.42
N LEU A 102 4.14 -14.56 -0.74
CA LEU A 102 3.87 -15.88 -1.32
C LEU A 102 5.12 -16.66 -1.74
N ASP A 103 6.24 -15.98 -1.93
CA ASP A 103 7.52 -16.53 -2.35
C ASP A 103 8.47 -16.91 -1.22
N LEU A 104 8.01 -16.78 0.03
CA LEU A 104 8.77 -17.18 1.21
C LEU A 104 8.40 -18.57 1.73
N PRO A 105 9.37 -19.27 2.35
CA PRO A 105 10.77 -18.85 2.55
C PRO A 105 11.66 -18.98 1.30
N THR A 106 12.62 -18.06 1.16
CA THR A 106 13.59 -18.07 0.05
C THR A 106 14.45 -19.34 0.03
N LEU A 107 14.97 -19.70 -1.16
CA LEU A 107 15.82 -20.88 -1.40
C LEU A 107 15.15 -22.24 -1.13
N ARG A 108 13.85 -22.28 -0.80
CA ARG A 108 13.05 -23.50 -0.84
C ARG A 108 12.37 -23.62 -2.19
N ASN A 109 12.38 -24.83 -2.74
CA ASN A 109 11.60 -25.14 -3.93
C ASN A 109 10.15 -25.33 -3.52
N PHE A 110 9.25 -24.57 -4.15
CA PHE A 110 7.82 -24.85 -4.05
C PHE A 110 7.46 -25.94 -5.06
N PRO A 111 6.47 -26.79 -4.75
CA PRO A 111 5.93 -27.71 -5.74
C PRO A 111 5.54 -26.94 -7.01
N ASP A 112 6.05 -27.38 -8.16
CA ASP A 112 5.81 -26.71 -9.44
C ASP A 112 4.51 -27.20 -10.11
N ASP A 113 3.45 -27.27 -9.30
CA ASP A 113 2.11 -27.65 -9.70
C ASP A 113 1.07 -26.64 -9.18
N LEU A 114 0.06 -26.36 -10.01
CA LEU A 114 -0.89 -25.29 -9.74
C LEU A 114 -1.69 -25.52 -8.46
N SER A 115 -2.08 -26.77 -8.19
CA SER A 115 -2.92 -27.11 -7.05
C SER A 115 -2.20 -26.90 -5.72
N SER A 116 -0.95 -27.33 -5.62
CA SER A 116 -0.14 -27.15 -4.41
C SER A 116 0.22 -25.68 -4.19
N LEU A 117 0.51 -24.93 -5.26
CA LEU A 117 0.72 -23.47 -5.15
C LEU A 117 -0.55 -22.78 -4.65
N ALA A 118 -1.70 -23.10 -5.22
CA ALA A 118 -2.98 -22.53 -4.79
C ALA A 118 -3.30 -22.85 -3.32
N GLU A 119 -3.08 -24.09 -2.89
CA GLU A 119 -3.29 -24.49 -1.49
C GLU A 119 -2.35 -23.73 -0.53
N LYS A 120 -1.06 -23.61 -0.88
CA LYS A 120 -0.09 -22.85 -0.07
C LYS A 120 -0.46 -21.38 0.02
N PHE A 121 -0.79 -20.74 -1.11
CA PHE A 121 -1.13 -19.33 -1.13
C PHE A 121 -2.43 -19.04 -0.38
N GLU A 122 -3.44 -19.89 -0.54
CA GLU A 122 -4.67 -19.81 0.24
C GLU A 122 -4.39 -19.88 1.75
N GLN A 123 -3.54 -20.81 2.19
CA GLN A 123 -3.17 -20.90 3.61
C GLN A 123 -2.47 -19.63 4.12
N ASP A 124 -1.58 -19.03 3.33
CA ASP A 124 -0.90 -17.80 3.73
C ASP A 124 -1.86 -16.60 3.79
N TYR A 125 -2.77 -16.48 2.82
CA TYR A 125 -3.80 -15.45 2.81
C TYR A 125 -4.78 -15.61 3.96
N VAL A 126 -5.32 -16.82 4.18
CA VAL A 126 -6.23 -17.12 5.30
C VAL A 126 -5.56 -16.79 6.63
N ARG A 127 -4.29 -17.15 6.81
CA ARG A 127 -3.54 -16.77 8.00
C ARG A 127 -3.51 -15.25 8.16
N ASN A 128 -3.07 -14.51 7.15
CA ASN A 128 -2.91 -13.06 7.32
C ASN A 128 -4.26 -12.30 7.39
N TRP A 129 -5.33 -12.80 6.78
CA TRP A 129 -6.65 -12.13 6.78
C TRP A 129 -7.57 -12.55 7.92
N SER A 130 -7.39 -13.75 8.49
CA SER A 130 -8.33 -14.30 9.48
C SER A 130 -7.70 -14.65 10.83
N ASP A 131 -6.38 -14.88 10.90
CA ASP A 131 -5.71 -15.12 12.18
C ASP A 131 -5.39 -13.79 12.88
N GLU A 132 -6.02 -13.57 14.03
CA GLU A 132 -5.80 -12.39 14.86
C GLU A 132 -4.36 -12.24 15.39
N SER A 133 -3.59 -13.34 15.44
CA SER A 133 -2.17 -13.31 15.81
C SER A 133 -1.26 -12.93 14.63
N ALA A 134 -1.81 -12.87 13.42
CA ALA A 134 -1.14 -12.43 12.21
C ALA A 134 -1.57 -11.00 11.83
N TYR A 135 -1.86 -10.75 10.55
CA TYR A 135 -2.12 -9.40 10.05
C TYR A 135 -3.58 -8.96 10.19
N ALA A 136 -4.49 -9.87 10.55
CA ALA A 136 -5.93 -9.63 10.50
C ALA A 136 -6.37 -8.44 11.36
N ARG A 137 -5.74 -8.24 12.53
CA ARG A 137 -6.00 -7.10 13.41
C ARG A 137 -5.58 -5.76 12.81
N VAL A 138 -4.50 -5.75 12.03
CA VAL A 138 -4.07 -4.54 11.33
C VAL A 138 -5.05 -4.22 10.20
N LEU A 139 -5.36 -5.22 9.36
CA LEU A 139 -6.25 -5.08 8.22
C LEU A 139 -7.70 -4.70 8.63
N SER A 140 -8.16 -5.16 9.79
CA SER A 140 -9.51 -4.88 10.32
C SER A 140 -9.60 -3.65 11.23
N ALA A 141 -8.54 -2.84 11.33
CA ALA A 141 -8.54 -1.64 12.18
C ALA A 141 -9.54 -0.57 11.70
N GLY A 142 -9.94 -0.62 10.44
CA GLY A 142 -10.95 0.22 9.79
C GLY A 142 -11.37 -0.38 8.44
N PRO A 143 -12.21 0.32 7.66
CA PRO A 143 -12.44 -0.01 6.26
C PRO A 143 -11.11 -0.16 5.52
N LEU A 144 -10.93 -1.23 4.76
CA LEU A 144 -9.66 -1.55 4.10
C LEU A 144 -9.71 -1.15 2.62
N SER A 145 -8.65 -0.51 2.15
CA SER A 145 -8.26 -0.49 0.74
C SER A 145 -6.82 -0.98 0.62
N CYS A 146 -6.54 -1.80 -0.40
CA CYS A 146 -5.23 -2.40 -0.57
C CYS A 146 -4.89 -2.56 -2.04
N VAL A 147 -3.59 -2.60 -2.32
CA VAL A 147 -3.05 -2.95 -3.63
C VAL A 147 -1.97 -4.01 -3.46
N PRO A 148 -1.85 -4.94 -4.42
CA PRO A 148 -0.77 -5.90 -4.40
C PRO A 148 0.55 -5.21 -4.76
N ASP A 149 1.63 -5.81 -4.30
CA ASP A 149 2.98 -5.57 -4.80
C ASP A 149 3.66 -6.90 -5.12
N ASP A 150 4.98 -6.95 -5.34
CA ASP A 150 5.59 -8.13 -5.93
C ASP A 150 5.52 -9.36 -5.04
N HIS A 151 5.66 -9.24 -3.72
CA HIS A 151 5.59 -10.39 -2.82
C HIS A 151 4.16 -10.95 -2.63
N ASP A 152 3.13 -10.29 -3.16
CA ASP A 152 1.80 -10.89 -3.37
C ASP A 152 1.78 -11.86 -4.57
N TYR A 153 2.89 -11.90 -5.32
CA TYR A 153 3.23 -12.87 -6.36
C TYR A 153 4.57 -13.54 -6.01
N TRP A 154 5.69 -12.97 -6.46
CA TRP A 154 7.04 -13.28 -6.04
C TRP A 154 7.93 -12.05 -6.19
N ASN A 155 9.02 -11.96 -5.42
CA ASN A 155 9.98 -10.87 -5.48
C ASN A 155 10.34 -10.49 -6.91
N ASN A 156 10.21 -9.20 -7.27
CA ASN A 156 10.44 -8.66 -8.60
C ASN A 156 9.47 -9.19 -9.70
N TYR A 157 8.27 -9.64 -9.34
CA TYR A 157 7.23 -10.01 -10.30
C TYR A 157 7.05 -8.90 -11.36
N PRO A 158 7.01 -9.25 -12.67
CA PRO A 158 6.87 -10.59 -13.27
C PRO A 158 8.20 -11.22 -13.73
N MET A 159 9.34 -10.70 -13.27
CA MET A 159 10.66 -11.12 -13.75
C MET A 159 11.07 -12.48 -13.19
N ARG A 160 12.06 -13.11 -13.82
CA ARG A 160 12.70 -14.30 -13.25
C ARG A 160 13.54 -13.89 -12.05
N THR A 161 13.41 -14.63 -10.96
CA THR A 161 14.16 -14.39 -9.72
C THR A 161 15.14 -15.53 -9.44
N PRO A 162 16.45 -15.26 -9.28
CA PRO A 162 17.46 -16.32 -9.16
C PRO A 162 17.25 -17.27 -8.00
N HIS A 163 16.70 -16.80 -6.88
CA HIS A 163 16.51 -17.60 -5.65
C HIS A 163 15.17 -18.37 -5.60
N LEU A 164 14.37 -18.31 -6.67
CA LEU A 164 13.07 -18.97 -6.74
C LEU A 164 12.93 -19.78 -8.05
N GLN A 165 13.17 -21.09 -7.98
CA GLN A 165 13.25 -21.95 -9.18
C GLN A 165 11.97 -22.00 -10.01
N ASN A 166 10.80 -21.90 -9.38
CA ASN A 166 9.50 -21.86 -10.05
C ASN A 166 9.43 -20.72 -11.09
N THR A 167 10.19 -19.63 -10.90
CA THR A 167 10.20 -18.50 -11.83
C THR A 167 11.15 -18.66 -13.01
N TRP A 168 11.96 -19.72 -13.07
CA TRP A 168 13.01 -19.87 -14.08
C TRP A 168 12.46 -20.24 -15.46
N THR A 169 11.32 -20.93 -15.51
CA THR A 169 10.64 -21.28 -16.76
C THR A 169 9.40 -20.43 -16.94
N ARG A 170 8.96 -20.26 -18.19
CA ARG A 170 7.69 -19.56 -18.48
C ARG A 170 6.50 -20.29 -17.86
N GLY A 171 6.42 -21.61 -18.03
CA GLY A 171 5.31 -22.40 -17.49
C GLY A 171 5.21 -22.38 -15.96
N GLY A 172 6.34 -22.31 -15.25
CA GLY A 172 6.35 -22.15 -13.79
C GLY A 172 5.83 -20.77 -13.36
N ARG A 173 6.26 -19.70 -14.05
CA ARG A 173 5.71 -18.35 -13.84
C ARG A 173 4.21 -18.28 -14.13
N ASP A 174 3.76 -18.86 -15.24
CA ASP A 174 2.34 -18.85 -15.62
C ASP A 174 1.46 -19.56 -14.56
N ARG A 175 1.93 -20.69 -14.00
CA ARG A 175 1.22 -21.39 -12.90
C ARG A 175 1.19 -20.59 -11.62
N TRP A 176 2.33 -20.01 -11.24
CA TRP A 176 2.44 -19.19 -10.04
C TRP A 176 1.57 -17.94 -10.14
N GLU A 177 1.68 -17.21 -11.24
CA GLU A 177 0.86 -16.03 -11.53
C GLU A 177 -0.62 -16.38 -11.43
N LEU A 178 -1.05 -17.48 -12.06
CA LEU A 178 -2.45 -17.89 -12.00
C LEU A 178 -2.91 -18.15 -10.57
N ALA A 179 -2.15 -18.88 -9.75
CA ALA A 179 -2.52 -19.14 -8.36
C ALA A 179 -2.54 -17.85 -7.51
N ALA A 180 -1.51 -17.01 -7.64
CA ALA A 180 -1.38 -15.74 -6.90
C ALA A 180 -2.47 -14.74 -7.28
N ARG A 181 -2.74 -14.58 -8.58
CA ARG A 181 -3.79 -13.68 -9.10
C ARG A 181 -5.17 -14.06 -8.56
N ARG A 182 -5.48 -15.35 -8.47
CA ARG A 182 -6.74 -15.82 -7.86
C ARG A 182 -6.86 -15.45 -6.39
N MET A 183 -5.76 -15.46 -5.64
CA MET A 183 -5.78 -15.00 -4.26
C MET A 183 -5.90 -13.47 -4.15
N CYS A 184 -5.22 -12.72 -5.01
CA CYS A 184 -5.39 -11.26 -5.08
C CYS A 184 -6.85 -10.90 -5.39
N GLU A 185 -7.47 -11.55 -6.37
CA GLU A 185 -8.90 -11.41 -6.70
C GLU A 185 -9.81 -11.75 -5.52
N ALA A 186 -9.45 -12.75 -4.72
CA ALA A 186 -10.29 -13.23 -3.62
C ALA A 186 -10.16 -12.41 -2.32
N PHE A 187 -8.98 -11.84 -2.04
CA PHE A 187 -8.66 -11.23 -0.73
C PHE A 187 -8.33 -9.74 -0.80
N GLN A 188 -7.75 -9.26 -1.91
CA GLN A 188 -7.28 -7.86 -2.03
C GLN A 188 -8.16 -7.02 -2.94
N HIS A 189 -8.74 -7.61 -3.98
CA HIS A 189 -9.64 -6.94 -4.91
C HIS A 189 -11.10 -7.21 -4.54
N TYR A 190 -11.65 -6.37 -3.66
CA TYR A 190 -12.99 -6.54 -3.09
C TYR A 190 -14.09 -5.84 -3.91
N ASP A 191 -13.79 -5.41 -5.14
CA ASP A 191 -14.77 -4.83 -6.07
C ASP A 191 -15.17 -5.89 -7.12
N SER A 192 -16.43 -5.83 -7.59
CA SER A 192 -16.93 -6.69 -8.67
C SER A 192 -16.32 -6.35 -10.03
N THR A 193 -15.51 -5.30 -10.11
CA THR A 193 -14.74 -4.92 -11.30
C THR A 193 -13.57 -5.87 -11.56
N PRO A 194 -12.96 -5.87 -12.77
CA PRO A 194 -11.75 -6.65 -13.03
C PRO A 194 -10.56 -6.20 -12.16
N LEU A 195 -9.70 -7.14 -11.77
CA LEU A 195 -8.42 -6.84 -11.12
C LEU A 195 -7.65 -5.78 -11.91
N GLY A 196 -6.99 -4.86 -11.21
CA GLY A 196 -6.26 -3.73 -11.80
C GLY A 196 -7.13 -2.51 -12.11
N THR A 197 -8.46 -2.61 -11.93
CA THR A 197 -9.33 -1.44 -11.89
C THR A 197 -8.99 -0.62 -10.63
N PRO A 198 -8.68 0.67 -10.76
CA PRO A 198 -8.30 1.48 -9.61
C PRO A 198 -9.51 1.76 -8.72
N ILE A 199 -9.31 1.72 -7.41
CA ILE A 199 -10.32 2.05 -6.42
C ILE A 199 -10.36 3.57 -6.25
N GLN A 200 -11.55 4.15 -6.39
CA GLN A 200 -11.77 5.59 -6.38
C GLN A 200 -12.92 5.98 -5.46
N PHE A 201 -12.70 6.97 -4.60
CA PHE A 201 -13.75 7.55 -3.75
C PHE A 201 -13.35 8.93 -3.24
N ASP A 202 -14.35 9.72 -2.83
CA ASP A 202 -14.15 11.06 -2.29
C ASP A 202 -14.38 11.09 -0.77
N VAL A 203 -13.54 11.87 -0.07
CA VAL A 203 -13.72 12.32 1.31
C VAL A 203 -13.50 13.83 1.31
N GLU A 204 -14.52 14.61 1.01
CA GLU A 204 -14.38 16.04 0.67
C GLU A 204 -13.48 16.81 1.66
N PRO A 205 -12.48 17.58 1.17
CA PRO A 205 -12.17 17.88 -0.23
C PRO A 205 -11.19 16.89 -0.89
N LEU A 206 -10.92 15.73 -0.31
CA LEU A 206 -9.98 14.74 -0.83
C LEU A 206 -10.64 13.83 -1.87
N SER A 207 -9.88 13.41 -2.88
CA SER A 207 -10.25 12.34 -3.80
C SER A 207 -9.14 11.30 -3.86
N PHE A 208 -9.47 10.04 -3.61
CA PHE A 208 -8.52 8.93 -3.56
C PHE A 208 -8.47 8.20 -4.90
N PHE A 209 -7.27 7.90 -5.37
CA PHE A 209 -6.99 7.01 -6.51
C PHE A 209 -5.95 5.98 -6.10
N ILE A 210 -6.43 4.76 -5.85
CA ILE A 210 -5.63 3.66 -5.33
C ILE A 210 -5.44 2.67 -6.48
N VAL A 211 -4.18 2.48 -6.90
CA VAL A 211 -3.87 1.79 -8.15
C VAL A 211 -2.87 0.66 -7.98
N ASP A 212 -3.26 -0.49 -8.53
CA ASP A 212 -2.40 -1.63 -8.77
C ASP A 212 -1.48 -1.35 -9.96
N THR A 213 -0.20 -1.19 -9.67
CA THR A 213 0.86 -1.02 -10.68
C THR A 213 1.68 -2.29 -10.87
N ARG A 214 1.29 -3.42 -10.27
CA ARG A 214 2.08 -4.66 -10.24
C ARG A 214 1.46 -5.78 -11.06
N SER A 215 0.17 -6.10 -10.88
CA SER A 215 -0.47 -7.30 -11.45
C SER A 215 -0.47 -7.35 -12.98
N PHE A 216 -0.34 -6.20 -13.64
CA PHE A 216 -0.33 -6.07 -15.11
C PHE A 216 1.00 -5.62 -15.69
N ARG A 217 2.08 -5.67 -14.89
CA ARG A 217 3.43 -5.44 -15.39
C ARG A 217 3.77 -6.44 -16.49
N THR A 218 4.42 -5.97 -17.54
CA THR A 218 4.94 -6.81 -18.60
C THR A 218 6.44 -7.08 -18.40
N PRO A 219 6.93 -8.31 -18.65
CA PRO A 219 8.36 -8.64 -18.53
C PRO A 219 9.29 -7.85 -19.48
N ASP A 220 8.73 -7.21 -20.51
CA ASP A 220 9.47 -6.36 -21.45
C ASP A 220 9.55 -4.88 -21.03
N LEU A 221 9.07 -4.55 -19.83
CA LEU A 221 9.07 -3.19 -19.26
C LEU A 221 8.26 -2.17 -20.07
N THR A 222 7.30 -2.62 -20.88
CA THR A 222 6.47 -1.71 -21.68
C THR A 222 5.29 -1.16 -20.90
N ARG A 223 4.72 -1.92 -19.97
CA ARG A 223 3.51 -1.52 -19.22
C ARG A 223 3.56 -1.97 -17.77
N MET A 224 3.05 -1.11 -16.88
CA MET A 224 2.67 -1.42 -15.50
C MET A 224 1.15 -1.53 -15.34
N MET A 225 0.41 -0.77 -16.14
CA MET A 225 -1.03 -0.61 -16.02
C MET A 225 -1.75 -1.01 -17.31
N THR A 226 -3.04 -1.34 -17.17
CA THR A 226 -3.89 -1.54 -18.34
C THR A 226 -4.23 -0.20 -18.99
N ALA A 227 -4.64 -0.24 -20.27
CA ALA A 227 -5.13 0.95 -20.95
C ALA A 227 -6.38 1.55 -20.26
N ALA A 228 -7.25 0.69 -19.68
CA ALA A 228 -8.42 1.13 -18.93
C ALA A 228 -8.01 1.86 -17.64
N THR A 229 -7.00 1.35 -16.93
CA THR A 229 -6.44 2.00 -15.72
C THR A 229 -5.86 3.39 -16.06
N LEU A 230 -5.12 3.51 -17.16
CA LEU A 230 -4.60 4.81 -17.63
C LEU A 230 -5.72 5.80 -18.01
N GLN A 231 -6.79 5.33 -18.64
CA GLN A 231 -7.97 6.15 -18.92
C GLN A 231 -8.67 6.59 -17.63
N ALA A 232 -8.81 5.68 -16.66
CA ALA A 232 -9.37 5.98 -15.35
C ALA A 232 -8.53 7.02 -14.59
N LEU A 233 -7.20 6.97 -14.68
CA LEU A 233 -6.30 7.99 -14.11
C LEU A 233 -6.60 9.36 -14.73
N SER A 234 -6.65 9.46 -16.06
CA SER A 234 -6.93 10.73 -16.73
C SER A 234 -8.34 11.27 -16.40
N ALA A 235 -9.33 10.39 -16.28
CA ALA A 235 -10.67 10.73 -15.84
C ALA A 235 -10.70 11.22 -14.39
N TRP A 236 -9.98 10.56 -13.48
CA TRP A 236 -9.86 10.95 -12.07
C TRP A 236 -9.20 12.32 -11.91
N VAL A 237 -8.13 12.60 -12.66
CA VAL A 237 -7.50 13.93 -12.66
C VAL A 237 -8.50 15.01 -13.10
N SER A 238 -9.27 14.75 -14.15
CA SER A 238 -10.32 15.65 -14.61
C SER A 238 -11.46 15.81 -13.59
N HIS A 239 -11.82 14.73 -12.87
CA HIS A 239 -12.78 14.78 -11.76
C HIS A 239 -12.30 15.69 -10.63
N CYS A 240 -11.02 15.58 -10.25
CA CYS A 240 -10.41 16.43 -9.23
C CYS A 240 -10.43 17.90 -9.63
N ALA A 241 -10.06 18.21 -10.87
CA ALA A 241 -10.10 19.57 -11.39
C ALA A 241 -11.53 20.13 -11.42
N HIS A 242 -12.50 19.35 -11.89
CA HIS A 242 -13.89 19.80 -12.05
C HIS A 242 -14.60 20.04 -10.70
N HIS A 243 -14.37 19.19 -9.72
CA HIS A 243 -15.05 19.24 -8.41
C HIS A 243 -14.20 19.89 -7.32
N GLY A 244 -13.04 20.43 -7.70
CA GLY A 244 -12.10 21.04 -6.80
C GLY A 244 -11.62 20.12 -5.68
N ARG A 245 -11.17 18.91 -6.04
CA ARG A 245 -10.64 17.92 -5.10
C ARG A 245 -9.12 17.96 -5.03
N ILE A 246 -8.60 17.74 -3.83
CA ILE A 246 -7.18 17.47 -3.57
C ILE A 246 -6.94 15.99 -3.84
N GLY A 247 -6.01 15.67 -4.74
CA GLY A 247 -5.75 14.29 -5.10
C GLY A 247 -4.87 13.56 -4.08
N ILE A 248 -5.30 12.36 -3.71
CA ILE A 248 -4.57 11.39 -2.91
C ILE A 248 -4.32 10.15 -3.78
N PHE A 249 -3.08 9.98 -4.21
CA PHE A 249 -2.67 8.86 -5.05
C PHE A 249 -1.98 7.77 -4.21
N SER A 250 -2.30 6.50 -4.43
CA SER A 250 -1.66 5.40 -3.71
C SER A 250 -1.26 4.28 -4.66
N THR A 251 -0.07 3.71 -4.43
CA THR A 251 0.39 2.49 -5.10
C THR A 251 1.40 1.73 -4.22
N GLY A 252 1.77 0.50 -4.59
CA GLY A 252 2.70 -0.32 -3.80
C GLY A 252 4.09 0.30 -3.67
N GLN A 253 4.67 0.72 -4.79
CA GLN A 253 6.04 1.25 -4.84
C GLN A 253 6.15 2.78 -4.82
N SER A 254 7.26 3.30 -4.32
CA SER A 254 7.56 4.74 -4.32
C SER A 254 7.69 5.30 -5.76
N LEU A 255 7.13 6.49 -5.98
CA LEU A 255 7.29 7.21 -7.26
C LEU A 255 8.67 7.89 -7.38
N LEU A 256 9.38 8.02 -6.26
CA LEU A 256 10.64 8.76 -6.13
C LEU A 256 11.86 7.83 -6.10
N MET A 257 11.73 6.62 -6.62
CA MET A 257 12.85 5.69 -6.81
C MET A 257 13.69 6.12 -8.02
N GLU A 258 15.00 5.98 -7.91
CA GLU A 258 15.90 6.17 -9.04
C GLU A 258 15.75 5.01 -10.01
N LYS A 259 15.83 5.29 -11.32
CA LYS A 259 15.80 4.25 -12.34
C LYS A 259 17.04 3.35 -12.22
N PRO A 260 16.90 2.06 -11.85
CA PRO A 260 18.00 1.11 -11.84
C PRO A 260 18.62 0.96 -13.23
N SER A 261 19.89 0.56 -13.26
CA SER A 261 20.64 0.46 -14.52
C SER A 261 20.12 -0.69 -15.41
N LEU A 262 20.10 -0.51 -16.73
CA LEU A 262 19.64 -1.55 -17.67
C LEU A 262 20.47 -2.85 -17.62
N PHE A 263 21.71 -2.78 -17.13
CA PHE A 263 22.59 -3.96 -16.93
C PHE A 263 22.19 -4.79 -15.69
N GLY A 264 21.35 -4.25 -14.80
CA GLY A 264 20.83 -4.91 -13.59
C GLY A 264 19.59 -5.77 -13.80
N ARG A 265 19.06 -5.94 -15.02
CA ARG A 265 17.76 -6.60 -15.32
C ARG A 265 17.51 -7.98 -14.68
N ASN A 266 18.54 -8.71 -14.26
CA ASN A 266 18.43 -10.03 -13.61
C ASN A 266 18.90 -10.03 -12.14
N MET A 267 19.31 -8.88 -11.59
CA MET A 267 19.90 -8.74 -10.25
C MET A 267 19.34 -7.57 -9.43
N GLU A 268 18.72 -6.57 -10.07
CA GLU A 268 18.07 -5.41 -9.45
C GLU A 268 16.58 -5.44 -9.75
N ASP A 269 15.77 -4.98 -8.80
CA ASP A 269 14.31 -4.98 -8.90
C ASP A 269 13.83 -3.96 -9.95
N ALA A 270 12.82 -4.34 -10.72
CA ALA A 270 12.25 -3.48 -11.74
C ALA A 270 11.31 -2.46 -11.07
N GLU A 271 11.82 -1.25 -10.90
CA GLU A 271 11.10 -0.12 -10.32
C GLU A 271 10.13 0.52 -11.33
N LEU A 272 9.17 1.32 -10.83
CA LEU A 272 8.20 2.03 -11.67
C LEU A 272 8.86 2.81 -12.84
N PRO A 273 9.96 3.57 -12.64
CA PRO A 273 10.63 4.32 -13.72
C PRO A 273 11.26 3.46 -14.83
N ASN A 274 11.35 2.13 -14.64
CA ASN A 274 11.78 1.24 -15.70
C ASN A 274 10.74 1.09 -16.81
N TYR A 275 9.46 1.31 -16.51
CA TYR A 275 8.37 1.04 -17.43
C TYR A 275 8.03 2.23 -18.33
N ALA A 276 7.68 1.96 -19.59
CA ALA A 276 7.43 3.02 -20.58
C ALA A 276 6.20 3.89 -20.24
N ASP A 277 5.16 3.32 -19.65
CA ASP A 277 3.94 4.02 -19.23
C ASP A 277 4.08 4.80 -17.92
N PHE A 278 5.21 4.70 -17.21
CA PHE A 278 5.51 5.56 -16.06
C PHE A 278 5.50 7.04 -16.42
N GLY A 279 5.97 7.39 -17.62
CA GLY A 279 5.92 8.77 -18.08
C GLY A 279 4.50 9.29 -18.30
N VAL A 280 3.55 8.41 -18.63
CA VAL A 280 2.13 8.77 -18.76
C VAL A 280 1.54 9.03 -17.37
N LEU A 281 1.83 8.16 -16.40
CA LEU A 281 1.44 8.35 -15.00
C LEU A 281 1.92 9.70 -14.47
N MET A 282 3.22 9.97 -14.59
CA MET A 282 3.83 11.19 -14.04
C MET A 282 3.32 12.46 -14.72
N LYS A 283 3.02 12.40 -16.03
CA LYS A 283 2.38 13.49 -16.75
C LYS A 283 0.97 13.79 -16.22
N GLU A 284 0.16 12.77 -15.96
CA GLU A 284 -1.20 12.97 -15.42
C GLU A 284 -1.17 13.50 -13.98
N LEU A 285 -0.22 13.05 -13.14
CA LEU A 285 -0.03 13.60 -11.79
C LEU A 285 0.46 15.05 -11.83
N GLU A 286 1.32 15.41 -12.78
CA GLU A 286 1.68 16.82 -13.00
C GLU A 286 0.47 17.65 -13.44
N ARG A 287 -0.35 17.13 -14.36
CA ARG A 287 -1.59 17.79 -14.80
C ARG A 287 -2.56 17.99 -13.64
N LEU A 288 -2.71 17.01 -12.76
CA LEU A 288 -3.49 17.16 -11.53
C LEU A 288 -2.97 18.33 -10.69
N MET A 289 -1.65 18.46 -10.54
CA MET A 289 -1.08 19.57 -9.78
C MET A 289 -1.35 20.94 -10.42
N GLN A 290 -1.39 20.99 -11.76
CA GLN A 290 -1.73 22.19 -12.53
C GLN A 290 -3.21 22.55 -12.36
N ASP A 291 -4.09 21.56 -12.50
CA ASP A 291 -5.53 21.78 -12.65
C ASP A 291 -6.31 21.74 -11.33
N ALA A 292 -5.83 21.02 -10.30
CA ALA A 292 -6.61 20.69 -9.10
C ALA A 292 -5.95 21.06 -7.76
N GLY A 293 -4.63 21.21 -7.69
CA GLY A 293 -3.93 21.70 -6.49
C GLY A 293 -2.77 20.82 -6.02
N ASP A 294 -2.57 20.72 -4.70
CA ASP A 294 -1.52 19.89 -4.14
C ASP A 294 -1.84 18.39 -4.28
N LEU A 295 -0.80 17.56 -4.28
CA LEU A 295 -0.89 16.10 -4.40
C LEU A 295 -0.29 15.42 -3.16
N LEU A 296 -0.96 14.37 -2.65
CA LEU A 296 -0.37 13.45 -1.68
C LEU A 296 -0.23 12.06 -2.30
N VAL A 297 0.94 11.47 -2.17
CA VAL A 297 1.31 10.14 -2.66
C VAL A 297 1.57 9.23 -1.45
N LEU A 298 0.96 8.04 -1.43
CA LEU A 298 1.05 7.07 -0.33
C LEU A 298 1.60 5.74 -0.84
N THR A 299 2.73 5.27 -0.31
CA THR A 299 3.42 4.06 -0.83
C THR A 299 4.07 3.18 0.25
N GLY A 300 4.58 2.02 -0.17
CA GLY A 300 5.25 1.00 0.66
C GLY A 300 6.56 0.49 0.05
N ASP A 301 6.73 -0.84 0.02
CA ASP A 301 7.81 -1.62 -0.64
C ASP A 301 9.22 -1.51 -0.01
N VAL A 302 9.71 -0.29 0.19
CA VAL A 302 11.15 -0.01 0.34
C VAL A 302 11.78 -0.39 1.69
N HIS A 303 11.02 -0.97 2.63
CA HIS A 303 11.47 -1.40 3.96
C HIS A 303 12.05 -0.28 4.87
N TRP A 304 11.64 0.95 4.63
CA TRP A 304 11.81 2.11 5.53
C TRP A 304 10.65 3.09 5.32
N GLY A 305 10.46 4.03 6.25
CA GLY A 305 9.46 5.08 6.11
C GLY A 305 10.08 6.44 5.83
N ARG A 306 9.31 7.35 5.24
CA ARG A 306 9.78 8.68 4.84
C ARG A 306 8.63 9.64 4.60
N VAL A 307 8.87 10.92 4.87
CA VAL A 307 8.05 12.01 4.33
C VAL A 307 8.93 12.86 3.42
N THR A 308 8.54 12.98 2.16
CA THR A 308 9.23 13.83 1.17
C THR A 308 8.28 14.90 0.68
N ARG A 309 8.77 16.13 0.58
CA ARG A 309 8.09 17.26 -0.04
C ARG A 309 8.75 17.61 -1.36
N LEU A 310 7.95 17.72 -2.42
CA LEU A 310 8.36 18.14 -3.75
C LEU A 310 7.85 19.55 -4.01
N VAL A 311 8.78 20.44 -4.37
CA VAL A 311 8.49 21.84 -4.70
C VAL A 311 8.85 22.07 -6.17
N PRO A 312 7.89 22.41 -7.04
CA PRO A 312 8.16 22.75 -8.43
C PRO A 312 9.19 23.88 -8.54
N THR A 313 10.13 23.76 -9.48
CA THR A 313 11.12 24.81 -9.77
C THR A 313 10.62 25.87 -10.74
N ASP A 314 9.56 25.56 -11.50
CA ASP A 314 8.98 26.48 -12.49
C ASP A 314 7.88 27.36 -11.88
N SER A 315 7.68 28.51 -12.51
CA SER A 315 6.64 29.50 -12.27
C SER A 315 5.21 29.02 -12.55
N ILE A 316 5.00 28.07 -13.48
CA ILE A 316 3.64 27.61 -13.84
C ILE A 316 2.95 26.89 -12.67
N LEU A 317 3.72 26.10 -11.92
CA LEU A 317 3.26 25.40 -10.72
C LEU A 317 3.56 26.19 -9.43
N HIS A 318 3.81 27.50 -9.52
CA HIS A 318 4.25 28.28 -8.38
C HIS A 318 3.23 28.20 -7.23
N GLY A 319 3.70 27.79 -6.06
CA GLY A 319 2.87 27.63 -4.86
C GLY A 319 2.19 26.25 -4.71
N ARG A 320 2.29 25.36 -5.71
CA ARG A 320 1.86 23.95 -5.63
C ARG A 320 2.94 23.08 -5.00
N GLN A 321 2.52 22.00 -4.36
CA GLN A 321 3.42 21.04 -3.71
C GLN A 321 2.89 19.62 -3.88
N ALA A 322 3.81 18.66 -3.91
CA ALA A 322 3.46 17.26 -3.73
C ALA A 322 4.18 16.70 -2.51
N TYR A 323 3.54 15.75 -1.84
CA TYR A 323 4.12 15.01 -0.72
C TYR A 323 4.10 13.53 -1.03
N GLU A 324 5.15 12.81 -0.67
CA GLU A 324 5.16 11.35 -0.61
C GLU A 324 5.33 10.92 0.85
N VAL A 325 4.43 10.05 1.31
CA VAL A 325 4.52 9.41 2.62
C VAL A 325 4.66 7.91 2.41
N ILE A 326 5.74 7.35 2.95
CA ILE A 326 6.06 5.93 2.85
C ILE A 326 5.94 5.28 4.22
N SER A 327 5.19 4.18 4.32
CA SER A 327 5.16 3.37 5.54
C SER A 327 5.44 1.90 5.24
N SER A 328 6.73 1.54 5.26
CA SER A 328 7.23 0.18 5.09
C SER A 328 8.40 -0.07 6.04
N PRO A 329 8.61 -1.28 6.61
CA PRO A 329 7.70 -2.41 6.65
C PRO A 329 6.88 -2.41 7.94
N SER A 330 5.76 -3.13 7.96
CA SER A 330 5.04 -3.44 9.19
C SER A 330 5.57 -4.71 9.87
N SER A 331 6.17 -5.62 9.09
CA SER A 331 7.01 -6.68 9.62
C SER A 331 8.06 -7.05 8.58
N LEU A 332 9.30 -6.64 8.80
CA LEU A 332 10.41 -6.84 7.85
C LEU A 332 10.65 -8.31 7.56
N VAL A 333 10.64 -8.67 6.27
CA VAL A 333 11.06 -9.98 5.78
C VAL A 333 12.50 -10.32 6.18
N ALA A 334 12.76 -11.58 6.57
CA ALA A 334 14.11 -12.04 6.81
C ALA A 334 14.83 -12.40 5.51
N THR A 335 16.04 -11.86 5.33
CA THR A 335 16.89 -12.16 4.17
C THR A 335 18.07 -13.04 4.59
N LEU A 336 18.15 -14.24 4.02
CA LEU A 336 19.25 -15.18 4.29
C LEU A 336 20.60 -14.60 3.84
N GLY A 337 21.62 -14.75 4.68
CA GLY A 337 22.98 -14.20 4.50
C GLY A 337 23.14 -12.82 5.14
N THR A 338 22.38 -11.83 4.66
CA THR A 338 22.48 -10.43 5.11
C THR A 338 22.09 -10.28 6.57
N ASP A 339 21.02 -10.97 6.99
CA ASP A 339 20.46 -10.80 8.32
C ASP A 339 21.34 -11.43 9.40
N GLN A 340 22.03 -12.55 9.11
CA GLN A 340 22.96 -13.12 10.08
C GLN A 340 24.16 -12.19 10.32
N LEU A 341 24.64 -11.50 9.28
CA LEU A 341 25.69 -10.50 9.42
C LEU A 341 25.21 -9.26 10.19
N ALA A 342 23.99 -8.79 9.90
CA ALA A 342 23.37 -7.68 10.60
C ALA A 342 23.15 -7.98 12.09
N MET A 343 22.64 -9.16 12.43
CA MET A 343 22.46 -9.63 13.81
C MET A 343 23.80 -9.78 14.55
N LEU A 344 24.85 -10.22 13.86
CA LEU A 344 26.20 -10.26 14.43
C LEU A 344 26.69 -8.83 14.75
N ARG A 345 26.53 -7.89 13.81
CA ARG A 345 26.88 -6.47 14.03
C ARG A 345 26.07 -5.86 15.17
N GLN A 346 24.79 -6.20 15.29
CA GLN A 346 23.93 -5.73 16.38
C GLN A 346 24.48 -6.09 17.75
N ARG A 347 24.99 -7.32 17.93
CA ARG A 347 25.60 -7.76 19.19
C ARG A 347 26.81 -6.90 19.59
N PHE A 348 27.48 -6.28 18.63
CA PHE A 348 28.62 -5.40 18.87
C PHE A 348 28.25 -3.92 18.98
N THR A 349 27.22 -3.46 18.27
CA THR A 349 26.85 -2.03 18.22
C THR A 349 25.70 -1.66 19.16
N GLY A 350 24.89 -2.61 19.60
CA GLY A 350 23.68 -2.38 20.40
C GLY A 350 22.58 -1.61 19.67
N LYS A 351 22.71 -1.34 18.35
CA LYS A 351 21.72 -0.59 17.60
C LYS A 351 20.41 -1.39 17.47
N PRO A 352 19.24 -0.81 17.79
CA PRO A 352 17.96 -1.47 17.50
C PRO A 352 17.80 -1.61 15.98
N TRP A 353 16.99 -2.59 15.55
CA TRP A 353 16.61 -2.77 14.14
C TRP A 353 17.77 -2.99 13.16
N ALA A 354 18.87 -3.62 13.56
CA ALA A 354 20.07 -3.74 12.72
C ALA A 354 19.88 -4.41 11.34
N ARG A 355 18.77 -5.14 11.13
CA ARG A 355 18.41 -5.77 9.84
C ARG A 355 17.72 -4.81 8.88
N HIS A 356 17.10 -3.75 9.40
CA HIS A 356 16.38 -2.79 8.59
C HIS A 356 17.36 -1.91 7.81
N PRO A 357 17.08 -1.65 6.54
CA PRO A 357 17.86 -0.67 5.79
C PRO A 357 17.68 0.73 6.38
N GLU A 358 18.74 1.54 6.30
CA GLU A 358 18.66 2.96 6.60
C GLU A 358 17.76 3.65 5.57
N GLY A 359 16.92 4.58 6.03
CA GLY A 359 16.04 5.34 5.16
C GLY A 359 16.82 6.15 4.12
N ARG A 360 16.35 6.16 2.87
CA ARG A 360 17.02 6.88 1.78
C ARG A 360 16.51 8.31 1.66
N GLN A 361 17.45 9.26 1.65
CA GLN A 361 17.15 10.65 1.29
C GLN A 361 16.56 10.71 -0.12
N ALA A 362 15.61 11.61 -0.31
CA ALA A 362 15.10 11.90 -1.65
C ALA A 362 16.20 12.57 -2.50
N PRO A 363 16.19 12.38 -3.83
CA PRO A 363 17.14 13.07 -4.70
C PRO A 363 16.91 14.58 -4.60
N SER A 364 17.98 15.38 -4.47
CA SER A 364 17.86 16.85 -4.32
C SER A 364 16.99 17.53 -5.39
N VAL A 365 17.01 16.97 -6.60
CA VAL A 365 16.12 17.35 -7.69
C VAL A 365 15.49 16.09 -8.28
N PHE A 366 14.16 16.07 -8.33
CA PHE A 366 13.37 15.03 -8.96
C PHE A 366 12.83 15.51 -10.31
N SER A 367 12.87 14.62 -11.29
CA SER A 367 12.23 14.78 -12.59
C SER A 367 11.95 13.39 -13.14
N ALA A 368 10.77 13.21 -13.71
CA ALA A 368 10.37 11.95 -14.33
C ALA A 368 10.05 12.14 -15.81
N PRO A 369 10.15 11.09 -16.64
CA PRO A 369 9.67 11.14 -18.02
C PRO A 369 8.23 11.66 -18.09
N GLY A 370 7.92 12.42 -19.14
CA GLY A 370 6.57 12.96 -19.37
C GLY A 370 6.21 14.21 -18.56
N MET A 371 6.92 14.51 -17.47
CA MET A 371 6.78 15.77 -16.75
C MET A 371 7.50 16.91 -17.47
N GLN A 372 6.93 18.10 -17.42
CA GLN A 372 7.57 19.32 -17.91
C GLN A 372 8.38 20.03 -16.81
N ASN A 373 7.99 19.86 -15.55
CA ASN A 373 8.60 20.51 -14.41
C ASN A 373 9.69 19.62 -13.78
N ARG A 374 10.62 20.30 -13.12
CA ARG A 374 11.54 19.68 -12.15
C ARG A 374 11.10 20.09 -10.75
N PHE A 375 11.42 19.25 -9.78
CA PHE A 375 11.03 19.45 -8.40
C PHE A 375 12.25 19.45 -7.52
N GLN A 376 12.38 20.43 -6.62
CA GLN A 376 13.27 20.29 -5.48
C GLN A 376 12.62 19.31 -4.51
N ALA A 377 13.33 18.25 -4.14
CA ALA A 377 12.85 17.31 -3.13
C ALA A 377 13.51 17.58 -1.78
N HIS A 378 12.69 17.59 -0.75
CA HIS A 378 13.12 17.76 0.63
C HIS A 378 12.63 16.56 1.43
N THR A 379 13.54 15.80 2.02
CA THR A 379 13.19 14.78 3.00
C THR A 379 12.89 15.47 4.33
N GLU A 380 11.62 15.48 4.70
CA GLU A 380 11.11 16.11 5.92
C GLU A 380 11.21 15.14 7.12
N HIS A 381 11.18 13.83 6.87
CA HIS A 381 11.33 12.79 7.89
C HIS A 381 11.89 11.49 7.31
N LEU A 382 12.70 10.78 8.08
CA LEU A 382 13.10 9.40 7.83
C LEU A 382 12.68 8.53 9.01
N GLN A 383 12.07 7.39 8.71
CA GLN A 383 11.60 6.42 9.70
C GLN A 383 12.31 5.09 9.48
N HIS A 384 12.76 4.49 10.58
CA HIS A 384 13.52 3.24 10.60
C HIS A 384 12.81 2.24 11.53
N GLY A 385 12.86 0.95 11.19
CA GLY A 385 12.29 -0.16 11.99
C GLY A 385 11.00 -0.70 11.39
N ASN A 386 10.28 -1.54 12.13
CA ASN A 386 8.91 -1.89 11.76
C ASN A 386 7.97 -0.75 12.18
N GLN A 387 7.03 -0.35 11.30
CA GLN A 387 6.10 0.74 11.56
C GLN A 387 4.76 0.59 10.83
N VAL A 388 3.80 1.37 11.32
CA VAL A 388 2.66 1.89 10.56
C VAL A 388 2.65 3.42 10.66
N CYS A 389 2.04 4.09 9.69
CA CYS A 389 1.89 5.55 9.71
C CYS A 389 0.41 5.95 9.76
N LEU A 390 0.01 6.67 10.79
CA LEU A 390 -1.30 7.31 10.85
C LEU A 390 -1.21 8.71 10.23
N LEU A 391 -2.04 8.97 9.23
CA LEU A 391 -2.23 10.27 8.60
C LEU A 391 -3.53 10.86 9.11
N SER A 392 -3.44 11.90 9.95
CA SER A 392 -4.59 12.64 10.44
C SER A 392 -4.85 13.86 9.56
N PHE A 393 -5.99 13.88 8.89
CA PHE A 393 -6.46 14.96 8.02
C PHE A 393 -7.45 15.85 8.78
N GLN A 394 -7.16 17.14 8.85
CA GLN A 394 -8.02 18.15 9.49
C GLN A 394 -8.31 19.29 8.51
N ARG A 395 -9.57 19.72 8.43
CA ARG A 395 -9.94 20.83 7.55
C ARG A 395 -9.51 22.17 8.17
N ARG A 396 -8.75 22.97 7.41
CA ARG A 396 -8.28 24.32 7.75
C ARG A 396 -8.78 25.31 6.70
N GLY A 397 -10.04 25.74 6.84
CA GLY A 397 -10.71 26.54 5.82
C GLY A 397 -10.90 25.74 4.52
N HIS A 398 -10.27 26.21 3.44
CA HIS A 398 -10.26 25.52 2.13
C HIS A 398 -9.12 24.51 1.98
N ASN A 399 -8.19 24.47 2.93
CA ASN A 399 -7.04 23.57 2.91
C ASN A 399 -7.27 22.38 3.83
N VAL A 400 -6.42 21.35 3.68
CA VAL A 400 -6.37 20.20 4.58
C VAL A 400 -4.99 20.13 5.20
N GLU A 401 -4.93 20.22 6.53
CA GLU A 401 -3.72 19.93 7.29
C GLU A 401 -3.59 18.42 7.46
N VAL A 402 -2.42 17.89 7.13
CA VAL A 402 -2.08 16.47 7.28
C VAL A 402 -0.98 16.36 8.32
N THR A 403 -1.23 15.53 9.34
CA THR A 403 -0.25 15.23 10.39
C THR A 403 0.14 13.76 10.30
N PRO A 404 1.30 13.42 9.72
CA PRO A 404 1.84 12.06 9.76
C PRO A 404 2.37 11.73 11.15
N ARG A 405 2.03 10.53 11.63
CA ARG A 405 2.56 9.97 12.87
C ARG A 405 2.95 8.52 12.65
N TYR A 406 4.24 8.23 12.77
CA TYR A 406 4.75 6.88 12.71
C TYR A 406 4.65 6.23 14.07
N PHE A 407 4.13 5.00 14.10
CA PHE A 407 4.09 4.16 15.28
C PHE A 407 5.08 3.02 15.07
N PRO A 408 6.23 3.03 15.78
CA PRO A 408 7.11 1.88 15.79
C PRO A 408 6.35 0.66 16.31
N LEU A 409 6.47 -0.46 15.62
CA LEU A 409 5.84 -1.73 16.03
C LEU A 409 6.73 -2.46 17.03
N GLU A 410 6.99 -1.78 18.14
CA GLU A 410 7.79 -2.23 19.28
C GLU A 410 7.07 -1.82 20.57
N LEU A 411 6.88 -2.77 21.48
CA LEU A 411 6.14 -2.53 22.72
C LEU A 411 6.84 -1.45 23.56
N GLY A 412 6.08 -0.43 23.95
CA GLY A 412 6.57 0.69 24.77
C GLY A 412 7.27 1.80 23.98
N ALA A 413 7.47 1.64 22.67
CA ALA A 413 8.00 2.72 21.83
C ALA A 413 6.96 3.85 21.68
N ALA A 414 7.41 5.09 21.82
CA ALA A 414 6.56 6.25 21.61
C ALA A 414 6.36 6.52 20.10
N PRO A 415 5.19 7.02 19.69
CA PRO A 415 4.99 7.43 18.30
C PRO A 415 5.83 8.65 17.95
N VAL A 416 6.30 8.70 16.72
CA VAL A 416 7.07 9.81 16.15
C VAL A 416 6.14 10.68 15.31
N SER A 417 5.86 11.90 15.78
CA SER A 417 5.05 12.86 15.03
C SER A 417 5.93 13.66 14.08
N VAL A 418 5.56 13.68 12.80
CA VAL A 418 6.21 14.51 11.78
C VAL A 418 5.55 15.88 11.76
N LYS A 419 6.30 16.92 11.40
CA LYS A 419 5.76 18.27 11.22
C LYS A 419 4.54 18.24 10.28
N PRO A 420 3.39 18.80 10.69
CA PRO A 420 2.23 18.87 9.81
C PRO A 420 2.52 19.68 8.54
N PHE A 421 1.83 19.33 7.46
CA PHE A 421 1.85 20.07 6.21
C PHE A 421 0.44 20.36 5.71
N LEU A 422 0.31 21.39 4.87
CA LEU A 422 -0.96 21.82 4.28
C LEU A 422 -1.03 21.35 2.83
N LEU A 423 -2.12 20.66 2.51
CA LEU A 423 -2.56 20.42 1.14
C LEU A 423 -3.57 21.50 0.75
N ARG A 424 -3.32 22.14 -0.39
CA ARG A 424 -4.10 23.26 -0.91
C ARG A 424 -4.87 22.84 -2.14
N HIS A 425 -6.10 23.33 -2.23
CA HIS A 425 -6.87 23.22 -3.45
C HIS A 425 -6.34 24.17 -4.55
N GLY A 426 -6.64 23.83 -5.81
CA GLY A 426 -6.59 24.70 -6.99
C GLY A 426 -7.29 26.05 -6.72
N ALA A 427 -6.87 27.13 -7.35
CA ALA A 427 -7.61 28.39 -7.26
C ALA A 427 -8.72 28.39 -8.32
#